data_AF-A0A848XSC1-F1
#
_entry.id   AF-A0A848XSC1-F1
#
_cell.length_a   1.000
_cell.length_b   1.000
_cell.length_c   1.000
_cell.angle_alpha   90.00
_cell.angle_beta   90.00
_cell.angle_gamma   90.00
#
_symmetry.space_group_name_H-M   'P 1'
#
loop_
_entity.id
_entity.type
_entity.pdbx_description
1 polymer ?
#
loop_
_entity_poly.entity_id
_entity_poly.type
_entity_poly.pdbx_seq_one_letter_code
_entity_poly.pdbx_strand_id
1 'polypeptide(L)'
;MRAFTVSERLRYWFDNTMSRGTVALIGWLVVLTLLMVGAVVALVLSAGIAPINEDGSPVGPAALVWDSFMQALSPEQVTSDTGGWPYLLAMLALMLGGLLVASTLIGVLTSGIEQKLDALRRGRSIVAETDHIVILGWSSKTPAVVRELVLSNASQRRSCVAVLAPKDRAEMEEAIRDAVGPSGRTRVVCRTGDPIVLGDLDIVNPHRARAVIIPSPESGDDEEHEDPDAKALKMIFALT
;
A
#
# COMPACT_ATOMS: atom_id res chain seq x y z
N MET A 1 -1.68 -38.14 -8.85
CA MET A 1 -1.71 -36.66 -8.86
C MET A 1 -3.16 -36.23 -9.05
N ARG A 2 -3.78 -35.52 -8.10
CA ARG A 2 -5.17 -35.05 -8.26
C ARG A 2 -5.22 -34.07 -9.45
N ALA A 3 -6.06 -34.36 -10.43
CA ALA A 3 -6.32 -33.42 -11.51
C ALA A 3 -7.11 -32.26 -10.94
N PHE A 4 -6.57 -31.04 -11.05
CA PHE A 4 -7.25 -29.84 -10.60
C PHE A 4 -8.50 -29.61 -11.45
N THR A 5 -9.62 -29.33 -10.78
CA THR A 5 -10.86 -28.97 -11.45
C THR A 5 -10.77 -27.56 -12.04
N VAL A 6 -11.57 -27.28 -13.08
CA VAL A 6 -11.60 -25.97 -13.74
C VAL A 6 -11.94 -24.85 -12.74
N SER A 7 -12.77 -25.14 -11.74
CA SER A 7 -13.12 -24.22 -10.65
C SER A 7 -11.94 -23.91 -9.72
N GLU A 8 -11.11 -24.90 -9.37
CA GLU A 8 -9.91 -24.69 -8.54
C GLU A 8 -8.88 -23.83 -9.26
N ARG A 9 -8.71 -24.03 -10.57
CA ARG A 9 -7.84 -23.18 -11.39
C ARG A 9 -8.36 -21.75 -11.50
N LEU A 10 -9.66 -21.58 -11.67
CA LEU A 10 -10.29 -20.25 -11.76
C LEU A 10 -10.20 -19.51 -10.43
N ARG A 11 -10.45 -20.19 -9.31
CA ARG A 11 -10.32 -19.63 -7.96
C ARG A 11 -8.87 -19.26 -7.64
N TYR A 12 -7.92 -20.13 -7.96
CA TYR A 12 -6.49 -19.83 -7.79
C TYR A 12 -6.06 -18.60 -8.60
N TRP A 13 -6.53 -18.49 -9.85
CA TRP A 13 -6.25 -17.32 -10.68
C TRP A 13 -6.89 -16.02 -10.14
N PHE A 14 -8.11 -16.13 -9.60
CA PHE A 14 -8.79 -15.03 -8.92
C PHE A 14 -8.02 -14.58 -7.67
N ASP A 15 -7.68 -15.52 -6.78
CA ASP A 15 -6.95 -15.27 -5.53
C ASP A 15 -5.58 -14.62 -5.82
N ASN A 16 -4.88 -15.10 -6.85
CA ASN A 16 -3.59 -14.53 -7.27
C ASN A 16 -3.71 -13.14 -7.92
N THR A 17 -4.88 -12.78 -8.42
CA THR A 17 -5.13 -11.43 -8.91
C THR A 17 -5.44 -10.50 -7.73
N MET A 18 -6.24 -10.95 -6.77
CA MET A 18 -6.57 -10.21 -5.55
C MET A 18 -5.34 -9.90 -4.68
N SER A 19 -4.33 -10.78 -4.68
CA SER A 19 -3.09 -10.59 -3.92
C SER A 19 -2.19 -9.47 -4.46
N ARG A 20 -2.45 -8.93 -5.66
CA ARG A 20 -1.66 -7.84 -6.26
C ARG A 20 -1.95 -6.45 -5.67
N GLY A 21 -2.71 -6.39 -4.59
CA GLY A 21 -2.97 -5.18 -3.79
C GLY A 21 -4.18 -4.37 -4.25
N THR A 22 -4.26 -3.15 -3.75
CA THR A 22 -5.41 -2.23 -3.93
C THR A 22 -5.82 -2.03 -5.39
N VAL A 23 -4.85 -1.95 -6.30
CA VAL A 23 -5.13 -1.74 -7.75
C VAL A 23 -5.92 -2.90 -8.34
N ALA A 24 -5.61 -4.14 -7.95
CA ALA A 24 -6.32 -5.30 -8.45
C ALA A 24 -7.73 -5.43 -7.87
N LEU A 25 -7.92 -5.06 -6.59
CA LEU A 25 -9.24 -4.97 -5.97
C LEU A 25 -10.13 -3.95 -6.69
N ILE A 26 -9.59 -2.77 -7.02
CA ILE A 26 -10.30 -1.75 -7.82
C ILE A 26 -10.67 -2.31 -9.19
N GLY A 27 -9.77 -3.02 -9.87
CA GLY A 27 -10.04 -3.66 -11.15
C GLY A 27 -11.21 -4.66 -11.08
N TRP A 28 -11.26 -5.49 -10.04
CA TRP A 28 -12.38 -6.42 -9.83
C TRP A 28 -13.70 -5.73 -9.51
N LEU A 29 -13.67 -4.63 -8.75
CA LEU A 29 -14.87 -3.81 -8.53
C LEU A 29 -15.40 -3.23 -9.85
N VAL A 30 -14.52 -2.75 -10.74
CA VAL A 30 -14.92 -2.26 -12.08
C VAL A 30 -15.57 -3.38 -12.90
N VAL A 31 -14.97 -4.57 -12.93
CA VAL A 31 -15.55 -5.74 -13.63
C VAL A 31 -16.91 -6.10 -13.05
N LEU A 32 -17.05 -6.10 -11.72
CA LEU A 32 -18.33 -6.35 -11.04
C LEU A 32 -19.38 -5.29 -11.42
N THR A 33 -19.03 -4.01 -11.44
CA THR A 33 -19.92 -2.92 -11.87
C THR A 33 -20.39 -3.12 -13.31
N LEU A 34 -19.47 -3.42 -14.23
CA LEU A 34 -19.81 -3.65 -15.65
C LEU A 34 -20.71 -4.87 -15.83
N LEU A 35 -20.48 -5.96 -15.09
CA LEU A 35 -21.33 -7.14 -15.12
C LEU A 35 -22.73 -6.84 -14.55
N MET A 36 -22.82 -6.09 -13.46
CA MET A 36 -24.09 -5.69 -12.86
C MET A 36 -24.89 -4.79 -13.81
N VAL A 37 -24.27 -3.76 -14.36
CA VAL A 37 -24.89 -2.85 -15.35
C VAL A 37 -25.32 -3.65 -16.58
N GLY A 38 -24.43 -4.49 -17.12
CA GLY A 38 -24.74 -5.34 -18.28
C GLY A 38 -25.90 -6.30 -18.03
N ALA A 39 -25.99 -6.90 -16.84
CA ALA A 39 -27.09 -7.78 -16.46
C ALA A 39 -28.42 -7.03 -16.38
N VAL A 40 -28.44 -5.84 -15.79
CA VAL A 40 -29.65 -5.00 -15.71
C VAL A 40 -30.07 -4.52 -17.09
N VAL A 41 -29.14 -4.02 -17.91
CA VAL A 41 -29.43 -3.61 -19.30
C VAL A 41 -29.97 -4.77 -20.12
N ALA A 42 -29.37 -5.96 -20.03
CA ALA A 42 -29.85 -7.15 -20.73
C ALA A 42 -31.25 -7.57 -20.27
N LEU A 43 -31.52 -7.50 -18.96
CA LEU A 43 -32.84 -7.78 -18.40
C LEU A 43 -33.89 -6.78 -18.93
N VAL A 44 -33.58 -5.48 -18.91
CA VAL A 44 -34.49 -4.42 -19.36
C VAL A 44 -34.78 -4.54 -20.86
N LEU A 45 -33.76 -4.80 -21.69
CA LEU A 45 -33.91 -4.99 -23.13
C LEU A 45 -34.70 -6.26 -23.46
N SER A 46 -34.38 -7.40 -22.83
CA SER A 46 -35.05 -8.67 -23.09
C SER A 46 -36.51 -8.69 -22.65
N ALA A 47 -36.85 -7.96 -21.59
CA ALA A 47 -38.21 -7.81 -21.10
C ALA A 47 -39.02 -6.73 -21.85
N GLY A 48 -38.39 -5.97 -22.75
CA GLY A 48 -39.04 -4.91 -23.52
C GLY A 48 -39.53 -3.73 -22.66
N ILE A 49 -38.92 -3.53 -21.49
CA ILE A 49 -39.31 -2.51 -20.50
C ILE A 49 -38.36 -1.31 -20.55
N ALA A 50 -37.76 -1.07 -21.73
CA ALA A 50 -36.85 0.04 -21.93
C ALA A 50 -37.63 1.37 -21.77
N PRO A 51 -37.05 2.36 -21.05
CA PRO A 51 -37.66 3.68 -20.96
C PRO A 51 -37.83 4.28 -22.37
N ILE A 52 -38.88 5.07 -22.52
CA ILE A 52 -39.20 5.77 -23.76
C ILE A 52 -38.74 7.21 -23.55
N ASN A 53 -37.98 7.77 -24.50
CA ASN A 53 -37.62 9.19 -24.45
C ASN A 53 -38.89 10.07 -24.50
N GLU A 54 -38.79 11.34 -24.09
CA GLU A 54 -39.91 12.30 -24.17
C GLU A 54 -40.52 12.42 -25.59
N ASP A 55 -39.73 12.11 -26.63
CA ASP A 55 -40.14 12.09 -28.03
C ASP A 55 -40.79 10.76 -28.51
N GLY A 56 -41.00 9.79 -27.61
CA GLY A 56 -41.63 8.50 -27.95
C GLY A 56 -40.71 7.45 -28.59
N SER A 57 -39.42 7.76 -28.79
CA SER A 57 -38.43 6.82 -29.30
C SER A 57 -37.81 5.98 -28.16
N PRO A 58 -37.56 4.68 -28.35
CA PRO A 58 -36.76 3.90 -27.40
C PRO A 58 -35.35 4.49 -27.29
N VAL A 59 -34.84 4.60 -26.06
CA VAL A 59 -33.47 5.08 -25.84
C VAL A 59 -32.47 4.17 -26.57
N GLY A 60 -31.48 4.75 -27.23
CA GLY A 60 -30.46 3.97 -27.93
C GLY A 60 -29.70 3.03 -26.96
N PRO A 61 -29.29 1.82 -27.40
CA PRO A 61 -28.61 0.86 -26.51
C PRO A 61 -27.31 1.42 -25.92
N ALA A 62 -26.61 2.29 -26.64
CA ALA A 62 -25.41 2.97 -26.12
C ALA A 62 -25.73 3.99 -25.02
N ALA A 63 -26.85 4.71 -25.13
CA ALA A 63 -27.31 5.66 -24.12
C ALA A 63 -27.80 4.92 -22.86
N LEU A 64 -28.52 3.80 -23.01
CA LEU A 64 -28.94 2.96 -21.88
C LEU A 64 -27.76 2.42 -21.08
N VAL A 65 -26.72 1.95 -21.77
CA VAL A 65 -25.49 1.50 -21.11
C VAL A 65 -24.80 2.64 -20.38
N TRP A 66 -24.74 3.82 -20.99
CA TRP A 66 -24.13 5.01 -20.39
C TRP A 66 -24.89 5.50 -19.16
N ASP A 67 -26.21 5.62 -19.25
CA ASP A 67 -27.07 6.08 -18.14
C ASP A 67 -27.06 5.07 -17.00
N SER A 68 -27.17 3.78 -17.30
CA SER A 68 -27.09 2.72 -16.28
C SER A 68 -25.71 2.67 -15.61
N PHE A 69 -24.64 2.96 -16.35
CA PHE A 69 -23.29 3.06 -15.81
C PHE A 69 -23.12 4.28 -14.89
N MET A 70 -23.61 5.45 -15.32
CA MET A 70 -23.56 6.68 -14.53
C MET A 70 -24.42 6.59 -13.27
N GLN A 71 -25.57 5.92 -13.36
CA GLN A 71 -26.43 5.64 -12.22
C GLN A 71 -25.77 4.68 -11.22
N ALA A 72 -25.07 3.65 -11.70
CA ALA A 72 -24.34 2.72 -10.84
C ALA A 72 -23.16 3.41 -10.10
N LEU A 73 -22.55 4.44 -10.72
CA LEU A 73 -21.46 5.21 -10.12
C LEU A 73 -21.95 6.34 -9.19
N SER A 74 -23.18 6.79 -9.35
CA SER A 74 -23.74 7.93 -8.60
C SER A 74 -25.19 7.63 -8.22
N PRO A 75 -25.43 7.04 -7.02
CA PRO A 75 -26.76 6.66 -6.55
C PRO A 75 -27.76 7.83 -6.45
N GLU A 76 -27.27 9.08 -6.49
CA GLU A 76 -28.08 10.29 -6.46
C GLU A 76 -28.95 10.48 -7.73
N GLN A 77 -28.62 9.80 -8.83
CA GLN A 77 -29.45 9.82 -10.05
C GLN A 77 -30.67 8.90 -9.91
N VAL A 78 -31.67 9.36 -9.17
CA VAL A 78 -33.02 8.80 -9.24
C VAL A 78 -33.68 9.39 -10.49
N THR A 79 -33.65 8.64 -11.60
CA THR A 79 -34.45 9.05 -12.78
C THR A 79 -35.92 8.99 -12.39
N SER A 80 -36.68 10.04 -12.72
CA SER A 80 -38.14 10.11 -12.49
C SER A 80 -38.90 9.25 -13.51
N ASP A 81 -38.36 8.10 -13.87
CA ASP A 81 -38.83 7.31 -15.00
C ASP A 81 -40.14 6.63 -14.64
N THR A 82 -41.13 6.85 -15.50
CA THR A 82 -42.47 6.28 -15.39
C THR A 82 -42.46 4.84 -15.92
N GLY A 83 -41.73 3.95 -15.26
CA GLY A 83 -41.63 2.52 -15.62
C GLY A 83 -42.63 1.64 -14.85
N GLY A 84 -42.90 0.44 -15.39
CA GLY A 84 -43.66 -0.58 -14.65
C GLY A 84 -42.90 -1.12 -13.42
N TRP A 85 -43.60 -1.75 -12.48
CA TRP A 85 -43.03 -2.35 -11.26
C TRP A 85 -41.74 -3.20 -11.47
N PRO A 86 -41.61 -4.01 -12.53
CA PRO A 86 -40.38 -4.79 -12.77
C PRO A 86 -39.16 -3.90 -13.10
N TYR A 87 -39.36 -2.78 -13.79
CA TYR A 87 -38.31 -1.81 -14.07
C TYR A 87 -37.84 -1.12 -12.79
N LEU A 88 -38.80 -0.69 -11.95
CA LEU A 88 -38.51 -0.07 -10.66
C LEU A 88 -37.70 -1.00 -9.74
N LEU A 89 -38.04 -2.29 -9.70
CA LEU A 89 -37.27 -3.28 -8.92
C LEU A 89 -35.86 -3.50 -9.48
N ALA A 90 -35.70 -3.54 -10.80
CA ALA A 90 -34.39 -3.68 -11.43
C ALA A 90 -33.50 -2.45 -11.17
N MET A 91 -34.07 -1.26 -11.26
CA MET A 91 -33.38 0.01 -11.00
C MET A 91 -33.05 0.17 -9.51
N LEU A 92 -33.93 -0.26 -8.60
CA LEU A 92 -33.65 -0.33 -7.17
C LEU A 92 -32.48 -1.28 -6.87
N ALA A 93 -32.46 -2.46 -7.49
CA ALA A 93 -31.37 -3.42 -7.34
C ALA A 93 -30.05 -2.83 -7.88
N LEU A 94 -30.08 -2.14 -9.03
CA LEU A 94 -28.93 -1.45 -9.59
C LEU A 94 -28.41 -0.35 -8.65
N MET A 95 -29.30 0.43 -8.03
CA MET A 95 -28.96 1.48 -7.08
C MET A 95 -28.33 0.93 -5.80
N LEU A 96 -28.93 -0.10 -5.20
CA LEU A 96 -28.38 -0.75 -4.01
C LEU A 96 -27.02 -1.40 -4.32
N GLY A 97 -26.91 -2.08 -5.47
CA GLY A 97 -25.65 -2.66 -5.91
C GLY A 97 -24.58 -1.60 -6.18
N GLY A 98 -24.94 -0.51 -6.85
CA GLY A 98 -24.06 0.64 -7.11
C GLY A 98 -23.55 1.27 -5.82
N LEU A 99 -24.44 1.49 -4.84
CA LEU A 99 -24.09 2.01 -3.51
C LEU A 99 -23.10 1.09 -2.77
N LEU A 100 -23.32 -0.23 -2.79
CA LEU A 100 -22.41 -1.19 -2.17
C LEU A 100 -21.04 -1.20 -2.85
N VAL A 101 -21.00 -1.16 -4.19
CA VAL A 101 -19.74 -1.11 -4.92
C VAL A 101 -19.01 0.21 -4.68
N ALA A 102 -19.70 1.35 -4.71
CA ALA A 102 -19.13 2.66 -4.48
C ALA A 102 -18.56 2.81 -3.05
N SER A 103 -19.29 2.36 -2.03
CA SER A 103 -18.81 2.38 -0.64
C SER A 103 -17.59 1.48 -0.44
N THR A 104 -17.60 0.29 -1.05
CA THR A 104 -16.43 -0.62 -1.02
C THR A 104 -15.23 -0.01 -1.74
N LEU A 105 -15.45 0.64 -2.88
CA LEU A 105 -14.39 1.33 -3.64
C LEU A 105 -13.74 2.42 -2.80
N ILE A 106 -14.54 3.26 -2.13
CA ILE A 106 -14.04 4.29 -1.21
C ILE A 106 -13.24 3.65 -0.07
N GLY A 107 -13.75 2.57 0.55
CA GLY A 107 -13.05 1.88 1.63
C GLY A 107 -11.70 1.31 1.22
N VAL A 108 -11.64 0.62 0.07
CA VAL A 108 -10.40 0.07 -0.50
C VAL A 108 -9.42 1.18 -0.87
N LEU A 109 -9.91 2.28 -1.47
CA LEU A 109 -9.10 3.42 -1.83
C LEU A 109 -8.48 4.10 -0.59
N THR A 110 -9.29 4.38 0.42
CA THR A 110 -8.85 4.97 1.69
C THR A 110 -7.80 4.10 2.37
N SER A 111 -8.05 2.79 2.47
CA SER A 111 -7.07 1.86 3.05
C SER A 111 -5.75 1.84 2.25
N GLY A 112 -5.81 1.89 0.91
CA GLY A 112 -4.62 1.99 0.08
C GLY A 112 -3.82 3.28 0.30
N ILE A 113 -4.52 4.41 0.48
CA ILE A 113 -3.89 5.71 0.80
C ILE A 113 -3.26 5.66 2.20
N GLU A 114 -3.97 5.14 3.19
CA GLU A 114 -3.46 4.97 4.56
C GLU A 114 -2.22 4.08 4.59
N GLN A 115 -2.23 2.94 3.89
CA GLN A 115 -1.05 2.07 3.79
C GLN A 115 0.14 2.79 3.15
N LYS A 116 -0.10 3.59 2.10
CA LYS A 116 0.97 4.37 1.47
C LYS A 116 1.50 5.46 2.39
N LEU A 117 0.62 6.14 3.11
CA LEU A 117 0.98 7.16 4.08
C LEU A 117 1.75 6.56 5.25
N ASP A 118 1.33 5.41 5.76
CA ASP A 118 2.03 4.65 6.79
C ASP A 118 3.40 4.17 6.33
N ALA A 119 3.53 3.72 5.08
CA ALA A 119 4.82 3.36 4.51
C ALA A 119 5.77 4.58 4.45
N LEU A 120 5.25 5.75 4.08
CA LEU A 120 5.99 7.01 4.11
C LEU A 120 6.33 7.45 5.54
N ARG A 121 5.39 7.28 6.49
CA ARG A 121 5.58 7.58 7.90
C ARG A 121 6.68 6.72 8.51
N ARG A 122 6.67 5.40 8.23
CA ARG A 122 7.74 4.45 8.59
C ARG A 122 9.06 4.68 7.82
N GLY A 123 9.06 5.63 6.88
CA GLY A 123 10.25 6.04 6.16
C GLY A 123 10.68 5.08 5.08
N ARG A 124 9.85 4.20 4.52
CA ARG A 124 10.26 3.21 3.49
C ARG A 124 10.76 3.81 2.15
N SER A 125 10.93 5.13 2.06
CA SER A 125 11.56 5.80 0.94
C SER A 125 13.08 5.62 0.97
N ILE A 126 13.64 5.27 -0.20
CA ILE A 126 15.08 5.07 -0.37
C ILE A 126 15.88 6.30 0.09
N VAL A 127 16.98 6.04 0.78
CA VAL A 127 17.98 7.04 1.16
C VAL A 127 18.84 7.33 -0.07
N ALA A 128 18.47 8.39 -0.79
CA ALA A 128 19.18 8.85 -1.99
C ALA A 128 20.43 9.67 -1.64
N GLU A 129 21.33 9.09 -0.84
CA GLU A 129 22.62 9.67 -0.44
C GLU A 129 23.79 8.83 -0.99
N THR A 130 24.98 9.43 -1.04
CA THR A 130 26.24 8.80 -1.42
C THR A 130 27.34 9.22 -0.45
N ASP A 131 28.34 8.37 -0.22
CA ASP A 131 29.42 8.64 0.76
C ASP A 131 28.87 8.84 2.19
N HIS A 132 27.70 8.25 2.48
CA HIS A 132 27.06 8.26 3.79
C HIS A 132 27.50 7.08 4.66
N ILE A 133 27.28 7.19 5.97
CA ILE A 133 27.46 6.07 6.89
C ILE A 133 26.10 5.42 7.12
N VAL A 134 26.05 4.08 7.08
CA VAL A 134 24.84 3.32 7.41
C VAL A 134 25.06 2.60 8.73
N ILE A 135 24.07 2.65 9.62
CA ILE A 135 24.00 1.88 10.86
C ILE A 135 22.88 0.84 10.69
N LEU A 136 23.19 -0.44 10.86
CA LEU A 136 22.25 -1.56 10.70
C LEU A 136 21.94 -2.18 12.07
N GLY A 137 20.72 -1.95 12.55
CA GLY A 137 20.25 -2.38 13.86
C GLY A 137 20.12 -1.22 14.84
N TRP A 138 19.54 -1.53 16.01
CA TRP A 138 19.35 -0.58 17.11
C TRP A 138 19.78 -1.21 18.43
N SER A 139 20.44 -0.41 19.26
CA SER A 139 20.85 -0.75 20.64
C SER A 139 20.86 0.52 21.49
N SER A 140 20.91 0.39 22.82
CA SER A 140 21.07 1.53 23.74
C SER A 140 22.30 2.40 23.44
N LYS A 141 23.31 1.82 22.78
CA LYS A 141 24.55 2.51 22.37
C LYS A 141 24.43 3.26 21.05
N THR A 142 23.40 2.97 20.24
CA THR A 142 23.23 3.55 18.90
C THR A 142 23.17 5.09 18.90
N PRO A 143 22.38 5.75 19.78
CA PRO A 143 22.36 7.21 19.85
C PRO A 143 23.73 7.82 20.19
N ALA A 144 24.50 7.18 21.07
CA ALA A 144 25.86 7.61 21.42
C ALA A 144 26.82 7.50 20.22
N VAL A 145 26.75 6.40 19.45
CA VAL A 145 27.53 6.24 18.21
C VAL A 145 27.19 7.35 17.22
N VAL A 146 25.89 7.63 17.01
CA VAL A 146 25.45 8.72 16.11
C VAL A 146 26.01 10.07 16.58
N ARG A 147 26.01 10.34 17.89
CA ARG A 147 26.58 11.57 18.47
C ARG A 147 28.05 11.73 18.13
N GLU A 148 28.85 10.69 18.32
CA GLU A 148 30.29 10.74 18.01
C GLU A 148 30.54 10.89 16.51
N LEU A 149 29.73 10.25 15.66
CA LEU A 149 29.79 10.44 14.21
C LEU A 149 29.45 11.88 13.78
N VAL A 150 28.44 12.48 14.40
CA VAL A 150 28.06 13.88 14.15
C VAL A 150 29.19 14.82 14.55
N LEU A 151 29.82 14.60 15.70
CA LEU A 151 30.98 15.39 16.17
C LEU A 151 32.18 15.21 15.24
N SER A 152 32.49 13.99 14.84
CA SER A 152 33.58 13.67 13.91
C SER A 152 33.37 14.30 12.53
N ASN A 153 32.11 14.34 12.06
CA ASN A 153 31.75 14.95 10.78
C ASN A 153 31.61 16.48 10.84
N ALA A 154 31.90 17.15 11.96
CA ALA A 154 31.77 18.61 12.05
C ALA A 154 32.66 19.38 11.05
N SER A 155 33.78 18.78 10.62
CA SER A 155 34.68 19.32 9.60
C SER A 155 34.22 19.05 8.15
N GLN A 156 33.26 18.14 7.95
CA GLN A 156 32.73 17.77 6.64
C GLN A 156 31.76 18.85 6.13
N ARG A 157 31.74 19.08 4.81
CA ARG A 157 30.83 20.08 4.21
C ARG A 157 29.36 19.63 4.26
N ARG A 158 29.11 18.35 4.02
CA ARG A 158 27.83 17.65 4.11
C ARG A 158 28.12 16.20 4.47
N SER A 159 27.40 15.66 5.44
CA SER A 159 27.53 14.26 5.88
C SER A 159 26.13 13.72 6.16
N CYS A 160 25.95 12.42 5.93
CA CYS A 160 24.71 11.73 6.26
C CYS A 160 25.01 10.47 7.07
N VAL A 161 24.22 10.24 8.12
CA VAL A 161 24.18 9.00 8.88
C VAL A 161 22.77 8.43 8.75
N ALA A 162 22.65 7.28 8.09
CA ALA A 162 21.39 6.56 7.94
C ALA A 162 21.32 5.43 8.97
N VAL A 163 20.19 5.26 9.65
CA VAL A 163 19.96 4.19 10.63
C VAL A 163 18.78 3.34 10.15
N LEU A 164 18.99 2.03 9.97
CA LEU A 164 17.96 1.05 9.65
C LEU A 164 17.78 0.09 10.82
N ALA A 165 16.58 -0.02 11.38
CA ALA A 165 16.31 -0.98 12.45
C ALA A 165 14.83 -1.38 12.49
N PRO A 166 14.50 -2.54 13.11
CA PRO A 166 13.11 -2.97 13.34
C PRO A 166 12.46 -2.19 14.50
N LYS A 167 12.67 -0.86 14.56
CA LYS A 167 12.13 0.06 15.55
C LYS A 167 11.36 1.19 14.86
N ASP A 168 10.34 1.75 15.52
CA ASP A 168 9.58 2.86 14.95
C ASP A 168 10.48 4.07 14.66
N ARG A 169 10.25 4.69 13.49
CA ARG A 169 11.05 5.82 13.01
C ARG A 169 10.98 7.01 13.96
N ALA A 170 9.80 7.35 14.47
CA ALA A 170 9.63 8.50 15.34
C ALA A 170 10.38 8.29 16.66
N GLU A 171 10.28 7.09 17.24
CA GLU A 171 11.03 6.72 18.45
C GLU A 171 12.55 6.78 18.24
N MET A 172 13.05 6.30 17.09
CA MET A 172 14.48 6.41 16.76
C MET A 172 14.91 7.86 16.60
N GLU A 173 14.15 8.68 15.88
CA GLU A 173 14.44 10.10 15.67
C GLU A 173 14.40 10.91 16.97
N GLU A 174 13.51 10.57 17.90
CA GLU A 174 13.43 11.17 19.23
C GLU A 174 14.65 10.80 20.09
N ALA A 175 14.94 9.51 20.22
CA ALA A 175 16.09 9.03 20.99
C ALA A 175 17.44 9.57 20.48
N ILE A 176 17.61 9.68 19.15
CA ILE A 176 18.79 10.31 18.57
C ILE A 176 18.81 11.80 18.88
N ARG A 177 17.69 12.52 18.75
CA ARG A 177 17.63 13.95 19.01
C ARG A 177 17.97 14.28 20.46
N ASP A 178 17.49 13.49 21.40
CA ASP A 178 17.77 13.65 22.83
C ASP A 178 19.25 13.43 23.16
N ALA A 179 19.89 12.45 22.53
CA ALA A 179 21.30 12.15 22.76
C ALA A 179 22.26 13.08 22.02
N VAL A 180 21.93 13.46 20.78
CA VAL A 180 22.82 14.20 19.86
C VAL A 180 22.63 15.71 19.97
N GLY A 181 21.40 16.17 20.19
CA GLY A 181 21.05 17.58 20.07
C GLY A 181 21.16 18.08 18.62
N PRO A 182 21.54 19.36 18.38
CA PRO A 182 21.64 19.91 17.03
C PRO A 182 22.77 19.26 16.22
N SER A 183 22.42 18.53 15.17
CA SER A 183 23.37 17.77 14.34
C SER A 183 24.18 18.61 13.34
N GLY A 184 23.98 19.93 13.33
CA GLY A 184 24.71 20.89 12.51
C GLY A 184 24.61 20.59 11.01
N ARG A 185 25.73 20.21 10.40
CA ARG A 185 25.83 19.88 8.96
C ARG A 185 25.63 18.39 8.66
N THR A 186 25.51 17.57 9.70
CA THR A 186 25.25 16.13 9.57
C THR A 186 23.75 15.89 9.55
N ARG A 187 23.28 15.27 8.48
CA ARG A 187 21.89 14.81 8.36
C ARG A 187 21.79 13.42 8.96
N VAL A 188 20.89 13.23 9.92
CA VAL A 188 20.58 11.90 10.45
C VAL A 188 19.23 11.46 9.91
N VAL A 189 19.19 10.26 9.31
CA VAL A 189 17.99 9.71 8.66
C VAL A 189 17.66 8.35 9.24
N CYS A 190 16.49 8.22 9.86
CA CYS A 190 16.02 6.94 10.41
C CYS A 190 15.03 6.25 9.45
N ARG A 191 15.14 4.93 9.38
CA ARG A 191 14.34 4.05 8.53
C ARG A 191 13.92 2.82 9.33
N THR A 192 12.63 2.50 9.31
CA THR A 192 12.13 1.27 9.93
C THR A 192 12.15 0.13 8.92
N GLY A 193 12.82 -0.96 9.26
CA GLY A 193 12.94 -2.16 8.44
C GLY A 193 13.90 -3.17 9.07
N ASP A 194 13.82 -4.42 8.64
CA ASP A 194 14.71 -5.48 9.11
C ASP A 194 16.02 -5.48 8.29
N PRO A 195 17.19 -5.24 8.90
CA PRO A 195 18.48 -5.26 8.19
C PRO A 195 18.85 -6.62 7.58
N ILE A 196 18.20 -7.72 7.99
CA ILE A 196 18.41 -9.07 7.45
C ILE A 196 17.62 -9.26 6.14
N VAL A 197 16.54 -8.49 5.95
CA VAL A 197 15.71 -8.56 4.74
C VAL A 197 16.28 -7.64 3.67
N LEU A 198 16.74 -8.22 2.55
CA LEU A 198 17.38 -7.49 1.44
C LEU A 198 16.56 -6.27 0.96
N GLY A 199 15.24 -6.42 0.81
CA GLY A 199 14.38 -5.34 0.34
C GLY A 199 14.27 -4.15 1.32
N ASP A 200 14.46 -4.40 2.62
CA ASP A 200 14.50 -3.34 3.64
C ASP A 200 15.91 -2.74 3.75
N LEU A 201 16.94 -3.58 3.60
CA LEU A 201 18.34 -3.16 3.55
C LEU A 201 18.61 -2.19 2.39
N ASP A 202 18.03 -2.43 1.21
CA ASP A 202 18.15 -1.55 0.04
C ASP A 202 17.60 -0.13 0.29
N ILE A 203 16.68 0.04 1.24
CA ILE A 203 16.10 1.36 1.57
C ILE A 203 17.18 2.31 2.05
N VAL A 204 18.25 1.84 2.70
CA VAL A 204 19.36 2.71 3.16
C VAL A 204 20.52 2.81 2.18
N ASN A 205 20.39 2.26 0.97
CA ASN A 205 21.39 2.32 -0.10
C ASN A 205 22.81 1.97 0.39
N PRO A 206 23.02 0.76 0.95
CA PRO A 206 24.31 0.38 1.54
C PRO A 206 25.44 0.33 0.52
N HIS A 207 25.14 0.06 -0.76
CA HIS A 207 26.14 -0.05 -1.84
C HIS A 207 26.89 1.25 -2.14
N ARG A 208 26.33 2.42 -1.78
CA ARG A 208 26.98 3.73 -1.94
C ARG A 208 27.41 4.33 -0.60
N ALA A 209 27.29 3.58 0.49
CA ALA A 209 27.78 3.98 1.79
C ALA A 209 29.31 3.87 1.84
N ARG A 210 29.96 4.80 2.53
CA ARG A 210 31.42 4.74 2.77
C ARG A 210 31.80 3.78 3.90
N ALA A 211 30.86 3.53 4.80
CA ALA A 211 31.02 2.65 5.93
C ALA A 211 29.65 2.13 6.37
N VAL A 212 29.63 0.87 6.81
CA VAL A 212 28.47 0.25 7.44
C VAL A 212 28.88 -0.16 8.84
N ILE A 213 28.07 0.23 9.83
CA ILE A 213 28.29 -0.05 11.25
C ILE A 213 27.16 -0.96 11.72
N ILE A 214 27.52 -2.10 12.29
CA ILE A 214 26.57 -3.05 12.88
C ILE A 214 26.77 -2.99 14.39
N PRO A 215 25.94 -2.23 15.14
CA PRO A 215 25.97 -2.27 16.59
C PRO A 215 25.71 -3.71 17.06
N SER A 216 26.39 -4.13 18.13
CA SER A 216 26.08 -5.40 18.77
C SER A 216 24.59 -5.44 19.11
N PRO A 217 23.82 -6.39 18.56
CA PRO A 217 22.41 -6.50 18.87
C PRO A 217 22.28 -6.76 20.37
N GLU A 218 21.40 -6.02 21.02
CA GLU A 218 21.06 -6.33 22.40
C GLU A 218 20.25 -7.63 22.37
N SER A 219 20.55 -8.54 23.29
CA SER A 219 19.70 -9.68 23.59
C SER A 219 18.39 -9.12 24.15
N GLY A 220 17.46 -8.80 23.26
CA GLY A 220 16.12 -8.36 23.62
C GLY A 220 15.34 -9.51 24.26
N ASP A 221 14.26 -9.15 24.96
CA ASP A 221 13.33 -10.04 25.65
C ASP A 221 12.50 -10.95 24.71
N ASP A 222 12.88 -11.06 23.43
CA ASP A 222 12.22 -11.92 22.45
C ASP A 222 12.56 -13.39 22.75
N GLU A 223 11.54 -14.25 22.76
CA GLU A 223 11.58 -15.65 23.20
C GLU A 223 12.59 -16.54 22.43
N GLU A 224 13.13 -16.07 21.31
CA GLU A 224 14.26 -16.68 20.61
C GLU A 224 15.59 -16.08 21.07
N HIS A 225 16.26 -16.78 21.99
CA HIS A 225 17.68 -16.55 22.34
C HIS A 225 18.59 -16.87 21.15
N GLU A 226 18.47 -16.11 20.06
CA GLU A 226 19.41 -16.17 18.95
C GLU A 226 20.67 -15.38 19.30
N ASP A 227 21.83 -16.01 19.11
CA ASP A 227 23.14 -15.44 19.39
C ASP A 227 23.30 -14.08 18.67
N PRO A 228 23.63 -12.99 19.40
CA PRO A 228 23.84 -11.69 18.79
C PRO A 228 24.91 -11.71 17.68
N ASP A 229 25.91 -12.59 17.78
CA ASP A 229 26.93 -12.75 16.74
C ASP A 229 26.34 -13.40 15.48
N ALA A 230 25.39 -14.33 15.63
CA ALA A 230 24.67 -14.91 14.51
C ALA A 230 23.80 -13.87 13.78
N LYS A 231 23.12 -12.99 14.52
CA LYS A 231 22.37 -11.86 13.92
C LYS A 231 23.28 -10.91 13.17
N ALA A 232 24.43 -10.55 13.74
CA ALA A 232 25.41 -9.71 13.08
C ALA A 232 25.95 -10.37 11.80
N LEU A 233 26.27 -11.67 11.84
CA LEU A 233 26.69 -12.43 10.66
C LEU A 233 25.62 -12.44 9.57
N LYS A 234 24.35 -12.65 9.90
CA LYS A 234 23.24 -12.58 8.94
C LYS A 234 23.17 -11.22 8.25
N MET A 235 23.34 -10.13 8.99
CA MET A 235 23.38 -8.78 8.41
C MET A 235 24.58 -8.57 7.49
N ILE A 236 25.75 -9.12 7.85
CA ILE A 236 26.95 -9.09 7.01
C ILE A 236 26.72 -9.88 5.70
N PHE A 237 26.12 -11.07 5.80
CA PHE A 237 25.77 -11.86 4.62
C PHE A 237 24.75 -11.16 3.73
N ALA A 238 23.79 -10.43 4.29
CA ALA A 238 22.82 -9.65 3.51
C ALA A 238 23.46 -8.50 2.70
N LEU A 239 24.67 -8.05 3.06
CA LEU A 239 25.42 -7.01 2.34
C LEU A 239 26.23 -7.54 1.15
N THR A 240 26.42 -8.86 1.04
CA THR A 240 27.31 -9.50 0.04
C THR A 240 26.50 -10.19 -1.05
#